data_AF-A0A924UPQ7-F1
#
_entry.id   AF-A0A924UPQ7-F1
#
_cell.length_a   1.000
_cell.length_b   1.000
_cell.length_c   1.000
_cell.angle_alpha   90.00
_cell.angle_beta   90.00
_cell.angle_gamma   90.00
#
_symmetry.space_group_name_H-M   'P 1'
#
loop_
_entity.id
_entity.type
_entity.pdbx_description
1 polymer ?
#
loop_
_entity_poly.entity_id
_entity_poly.type
_entity_poly.pdbx_seq_one_letter_code
_entity_poly.pdbx_strand_id
1 'polypeptide(L)'
;DDSVMMYKRSYFIDWVVLNRHKEHIQDKIIVLADGQWTDIVNWGLSIDLFLGLEKLSRSVFRVRPWFSPGAWGGQWMKNHISELNQDEVNYAWSFELIVPENGLVFESDGKLLELSFDFLMFREYQSVLGRHADQFKTEFPIRFDFLDTYQGGNLSIQCHPSLEYIQNEFGETITQDETYYILDCKDDAIVYLGFQENIEPDEFRKELEESAASGKEVDIEKYVQVLPTKRHDLFLIPNGTVHSAGANNLVLEISATPYIFTFKMYDWVRMDLNGPPRPINIEHAFNNLRFERKGEAVLEELISKSYVLNKGADWTLYHLPTHPNHFYDVHRMEFTSEVAVENFNCCHVLMLVEGTSITVEMVDGTKTQFNFAETFVIPAAAKSYKLTKRSEGIAKVVKAFLKTKDDTTRNT
;
A
#
# COMPACT_ATOMS: atom_id res chain seq x y z
N ASP A 1 -8.66 10.82 26.27
CA ASP A 1 -7.35 10.62 25.65
C ASP A 1 -7.52 10.71 24.16
N ASP A 2 -6.75 11.59 23.52
CA ASP A 2 -6.80 11.83 22.07
C ASP A 2 -6.32 10.56 21.36
N SER A 3 -7.20 9.91 20.59
CA SER A 3 -6.92 8.66 19.87
C SER A 3 -5.68 8.78 18.98
N VAL A 4 -5.40 9.98 18.46
CA VAL A 4 -4.21 10.29 17.66
C VAL A 4 -2.93 10.18 18.49
N MET A 5 -2.93 10.67 19.73
CA MET A 5 -1.77 10.57 20.62
C MET A 5 -1.54 9.13 21.08
N MET A 6 -2.62 8.39 21.34
CA MET A 6 -2.52 6.95 21.64
C MET A 6 -1.90 6.20 20.47
N TYR A 7 -2.36 6.44 19.24
CA TYR A 7 -1.80 5.80 18.05
C TYR A 7 -0.30 6.09 17.89
N LYS A 8 0.11 7.37 17.96
CA LYS A 8 1.53 7.75 17.86
C LYS A 8 2.39 7.10 18.93
N ARG A 9 1.91 7.07 20.17
CA ARG A 9 2.62 6.41 21.28
C ARG A 9 2.74 4.90 21.03
N SER A 10 1.65 4.25 20.63
CA SER A 10 1.68 2.83 20.26
C SER A 10 2.70 2.58 19.18
N TYR A 11 2.65 3.36 18.11
CA TYR A 11 3.51 3.22 16.94
C TYR A 11 5.00 3.35 17.25
N PHE A 12 5.42 4.45 17.87
CA PHE A 12 6.83 4.76 18.07
C PHE A 12 7.43 4.18 19.35
N ILE A 13 6.60 3.75 20.32
CA ILE A 13 7.07 3.30 21.64
C ILE A 13 6.51 1.92 21.99
N ASP A 14 5.19 1.82 22.20
CA ASP A 14 4.64 0.64 22.85
C ASP A 14 4.78 -0.60 21.93
N TRP A 15 4.45 -0.51 20.65
CA TRP A 15 4.61 -1.59 19.68
C TRP A 15 6.07 -2.01 19.51
N VAL A 16 7.01 -1.06 19.41
CA VAL A 16 8.45 -1.38 19.30
C VAL A 16 8.93 -2.22 20.49
N VAL A 17 8.57 -1.83 21.72
CA VAL A 17 8.97 -2.55 22.94
C VAL A 17 8.21 -3.87 23.07
N LEU A 18 6.90 -3.87 22.87
CA LEU A 18 6.04 -5.05 23.01
C LEU A 18 6.35 -6.10 21.94
N ASN A 19 6.70 -5.71 20.72
CA ASN A 19 7.07 -6.64 19.65
C ASN A 19 8.40 -7.32 19.92
N ARG A 20 9.42 -6.61 20.42
CA ARG A 20 10.67 -7.24 20.89
C ARG A 20 10.42 -8.23 22.04
N HIS A 21 9.54 -7.87 22.96
CA HIS A 21 9.16 -8.78 24.04
C HIS A 21 8.42 -10.01 23.51
N LYS A 22 7.43 -9.80 22.64
CA LYS A 22 6.63 -10.83 21.96
C LYS A 22 7.52 -11.82 21.21
N GLU A 23 8.45 -11.33 20.41
CA GLU A 23 9.44 -12.15 19.69
C GLU A 23 10.32 -12.97 20.65
N HIS A 24 10.76 -12.39 21.77
CA HIS A 24 11.59 -13.08 22.76
C HIS A 24 10.84 -14.20 23.52
N ILE A 25 9.53 -14.03 23.74
CA ILE A 25 8.74 -14.99 24.53
C ILE A 25 7.91 -15.96 23.67
N GLN A 26 7.88 -15.81 22.35
CA GLN A 26 6.93 -16.53 21.48
C GLN A 26 6.91 -18.06 21.70
N ASP A 27 8.07 -18.68 21.91
CA ASP A 27 8.18 -20.13 22.11
C ASP A 27 7.77 -20.60 23.52
N LYS A 28 7.52 -19.65 24.43
CA LYS A 28 6.99 -19.91 25.78
C LYS A 28 5.48 -19.67 25.87
N ILE A 29 4.87 -19.14 24.82
CA ILE A 29 3.43 -18.89 24.77
C ILE A 29 2.71 -20.23 24.57
N ILE A 30 1.76 -20.56 25.46
CA ILE A 30 0.95 -21.78 25.37
C ILE A 30 -0.44 -21.47 24.81
N VAL A 31 -1.00 -20.32 25.19
CA VAL A 31 -2.33 -19.86 24.79
C VAL A 31 -2.21 -18.44 24.28
N LEU A 32 -2.87 -18.17 23.16
CA LEU A 32 -3.10 -16.83 22.62
C LEU A 32 -4.60 -16.54 22.74
N ALA A 33 -4.92 -15.37 23.28
CA ALA A 33 -6.29 -14.92 23.48
C ALA A 33 -6.49 -13.62 22.70
N ASP A 34 -7.55 -13.56 21.90
CA ASP A 34 -7.98 -12.39 21.16
C ASP A 34 -8.87 -11.51 22.04
N GLY A 35 -8.32 -10.34 22.40
CA GLY A 35 -8.97 -9.37 23.26
C GLY A 35 -9.86 -8.37 22.52
N GLN A 36 -10.06 -8.48 21.20
CA GLN A 36 -10.93 -7.58 20.46
C GLN A 36 -12.41 -7.73 20.84
N TRP A 37 -12.79 -8.93 21.24
CA TRP A 37 -14.15 -9.27 21.66
C TRP A 37 -14.28 -9.08 23.18
N THR A 38 -14.86 -7.96 23.60
CA THR A 38 -14.97 -7.59 25.03
C THR A 38 -15.80 -8.56 25.85
N ASP A 39 -16.77 -9.22 25.23
CA ASP A 39 -17.73 -10.10 25.91
C ASP A 39 -17.38 -11.59 25.80
N ILE A 40 -16.67 -11.99 24.75
CA ILE A 40 -16.32 -13.39 24.47
C ILE A 40 -14.88 -13.46 24.00
N VAL A 41 -13.97 -13.79 24.91
CA VAL A 41 -12.55 -13.97 24.57
C VAL A 41 -12.38 -15.27 23.78
N ASN A 42 -12.15 -15.15 22.47
CA ASN A 42 -11.73 -16.28 21.64
C ASN A 42 -10.24 -16.55 21.89
N TRP A 43 -9.84 -17.82 21.94
CA TRP A 43 -8.46 -18.20 22.23
C TRP A 43 -8.10 -19.49 21.48
N GLY A 44 -6.80 -19.71 21.32
CA GLY A 44 -6.24 -20.91 20.69
C GLY A 44 -4.95 -21.35 21.36
N LEU A 45 -4.64 -22.65 21.23
CA LEU A 45 -3.33 -23.15 21.63
C LEU A 45 -2.29 -22.68 20.62
N SER A 46 -1.12 -22.26 21.12
CA SER A 46 -0.04 -21.75 20.27
C SER A 46 0.42 -22.78 19.23
N ILE A 47 0.40 -24.08 19.57
CA ILE A 47 0.76 -25.15 18.64
C ILE A 47 -0.11 -25.15 17.38
N ASP A 48 -1.43 -25.02 17.54
CA ASP A 48 -2.38 -25.05 16.43
C ASP A 48 -2.28 -23.79 15.58
N LEU A 49 -2.16 -22.63 16.25
CA LEU A 49 -1.99 -21.34 15.59
C LEU A 49 -0.66 -21.29 14.80
N PHE A 50 0.43 -21.79 15.36
CA PHE A 50 1.73 -21.81 14.70
C PHE A 50 1.79 -22.79 13.53
N LEU A 51 1.11 -23.95 13.61
CA LEU A 51 0.89 -24.82 12.45
C LEU A 51 0.08 -24.10 11.36
N GLY A 52 -0.91 -23.30 11.76
CA GLY A 52 -1.63 -22.41 10.87
C GLY A 52 -0.73 -21.41 10.16
N LEU A 53 0.16 -20.73 10.89
CA LEU A 53 1.14 -19.79 10.33
C LEU A 53 2.10 -20.47 9.36
N GLU A 54 2.63 -21.66 9.70
CA GLU A 54 3.47 -22.43 8.79
C GLU A 54 2.73 -22.72 7.48
N LYS A 55 1.46 -23.14 7.56
CA LYS A 55 0.63 -23.38 6.37
C LYS A 55 0.43 -22.09 5.54
N LEU A 56 0.12 -20.97 6.19
CA LEU A 56 -0.03 -19.68 5.52
C LEU A 56 1.26 -19.23 4.83
N SER A 57 2.43 -19.51 5.41
CA SER A 57 3.72 -19.18 4.82
C SER A 57 4.08 -19.99 3.56
N ARG A 58 3.30 -21.03 3.24
CA ARG A 58 3.50 -21.94 2.10
C ARG A 58 2.30 -21.98 1.15
N SER A 59 1.24 -21.23 1.45
CA SER A 59 -0.01 -21.17 0.70
C SER A 59 -0.41 -19.71 0.50
N VAL A 60 -1.60 -19.42 -0.04
CA VAL A 60 -2.08 -18.04 -0.13
C VAL A 60 -2.54 -17.52 1.24
N PHE A 61 -2.25 -16.27 1.56
CA PHE A 61 -2.77 -15.60 2.76
C PHE A 61 -3.21 -14.17 2.47
N ARG A 62 -4.02 -13.62 3.38
CA ARG A 62 -4.42 -12.21 3.43
C ARG A 62 -4.39 -11.75 4.88
N VAL A 63 -4.06 -10.49 5.10
CA VAL A 63 -4.17 -9.84 6.42
C VAL A 63 -5.47 -9.06 6.49
N ARG A 64 -6.05 -8.90 7.69
CA ARG A 64 -7.26 -8.11 7.88
C ARG A 64 -6.98 -6.64 7.52
N PRO A 65 -7.64 -6.07 6.48
CA PRO A 65 -7.54 -4.65 6.19
C PRO A 65 -8.19 -3.84 7.31
N TRP A 66 -7.76 -2.59 7.46
CA TRP A 66 -8.50 -1.60 8.23
C TRP A 66 -8.74 -0.36 7.39
N PHE A 67 -9.85 0.32 7.67
CA PHE A 67 -10.36 1.43 6.89
C PHE A 67 -10.55 2.64 7.80
N SER A 68 -10.28 3.84 7.28
CA SER A 68 -10.39 5.07 8.05
C SER A 68 -11.10 6.17 7.27
N PRO A 69 -12.04 6.89 7.90
CA PRO A 69 -12.53 8.15 7.36
C PRO A 69 -11.39 9.19 7.33
N GLY A 70 -11.58 10.24 6.54
CA GLY A 70 -10.64 11.34 6.47
C GLY A 70 -11.23 12.59 5.83
N ALA A 71 -10.59 13.74 6.05
CA ALA A 71 -11.08 15.05 5.59
C ALA A 71 -11.30 15.16 4.07
N TRP A 72 -10.63 14.32 3.29
CA TRP A 72 -10.74 14.25 1.84
C TRP A 72 -11.47 13.01 1.33
N GLY A 73 -11.87 12.12 2.24
CA GLY A 73 -12.36 10.79 1.91
C GLY A 73 -13.58 10.79 1.00
N GLY A 74 -13.57 9.83 0.10
CA GLY A 74 -14.60 9.59 -0.90
C GLY A 74 -15.64 8.57 -0.46
N GLN A 75 -16.40 8.14 -1.44
CA GLN A 75 -17.57 7.28 -1.26
C GLN A 75 -17.43 5.93 -1.98
N TRP A 76 -16.32 5.69 -2.69
CA TRP A 76 -16.18 4.46 -3.47
C TRP A 76 -16.17 3.24 -2.57
N MET A 77 -15.29 3.20 -1.56
CA MET A 77 -15.17 2.05 -0.66
C MET A 77 -16.47 1.79 0.07
N LYS A 78 -17.10 2.86 0.57
CA LYS A 78 -18.40 2.78 1.26
C LYS A 78 -19.49 2.15 0.39
N ASN A 79 -19.57 2.55 -0.88
CA ASN A 79 -20.60 2.10 -1.82
C ASN A 79 -20.34 0.70 -2.42
N HIS A 80 -19.09 0.23 -2.43
CA HIS A 80 -18.71 -1.04 -3.08
C HIS A 80 -18.36 -2.15 -2.09
N ILE A 81 -18.11 -1.83 -0.81
CA ILE A 81 -17.78 -2.80 0.24
C ILE A 81 -18.88 -2.74 1.31
N SER A 82 -19.86 -3.64 1.19
CA SER A 82 -21.07 -3.64 2.02
C SER A 82 -20.82 -3.92 3.50
N GLU A 83 -19.69 -4.56 3.81
CA GLU A 83 -19.25 -4.96 5.13
C GLU A 83 -18.66 -3.80 5.94
N LEU A 84 -18.36 -2.67 5.30
CA LEU A 84 -17.90 -1.47 5.98
C LEU A 84 -19.04 -0.82 6.78
N ASN A 85 -18.66 -0.09 7.84
CA ASN A 85 -19.62 0.67 8.63
C ASN A 85 -20.26 1.77 7.79
N GLN A 86 -21.54 1.61 7.48
CA GLN A 86 -22.27 2.55 6.63
C GLN A 86 -22.66 3.85 7.35
N ASP A 87 -22.46 3.93 8.68
CA ASP A 87 -22.65 5.15 9.46
C ASP A 87 -21.45 6.11 9.37
N GLU A 88 -20.28 5.66 8.92
CA GLU A 88 -19.12 6.54 8.68
C GLU A 88 -19.44 7.56 7.57
N VAL A 89 -18.96 8.80 7.72
CA VAL A 89 -19.25 9.88 6.75
C VAL A 89 -18.64 9.59 5.37
N ASN A 90 -17.48 8.95 5.35
CA ASN A 90 -16.72 8.58 4.16
C ASN A 90 -15.65 7.54 4.54
N TYR A 91 -14.87 7.10 3.55
CA TYR A 91 -13.58 6.46 3.78
C TYR A 91 -12.53 7.15 2.93
N ALA A 92 -11.40 7.49 3.54
CA ALA A 92 -10.25 8.07 2.86
C ALA A 92 -9.18 7.00 2.60
N TRP A 93 -8.94 6.16 3.62
CA TRP A 93 -7.88 5.17 3.58
C TRP A 93 -8.39 3.74 3.78
N SER A 94 -7.71 2.80 3.12
CA SER A 94 -7.60 1.41 3.55
C SER A 94 -6.12 1.06 3.60
N PHE A 95 -5.69 0.30 4.60
CA PHE A 95 -4.31 -0.16 4.73
C PHE A 95 -4.23 -1.69 4.86
N GLU A 96 -3.35 -2.30 4.06
CA GLU A 96 -3.01 -3.72 4.12
C GLU A 96 -1.51 -3.94 4.10
N LEU A 97 -1.07 -5.03 4.76
CA LEU A 97 0.30 -5.53 4.76
C LEU A 97 1.32 -4.67 5.52
N ILE A 98 0.85 -3.90 6.50
CA ILE A 98 1.68 -3.23 7.49
C ILE A 98 1.79 -4.14 8.72
N VAL A 99 2.94 -4.78 8.89
CA VAL A 99 3.21 -5.79 9.94
C VAL A 99 2.74 -5.39 11.35
N PRO A 100 3.06 -4.18 11.85
CA PRO A 100 2.63 -3.79 13.19
C PRO A 100 1.15 -3.43 13.31
N GLU A 101 0.43 -3.22 12.19
CA GLU A 101 -0.95 -2.70 12.20
C GLU A 101 -2.00 -3.76 11.85
N ASN A 102 -1.67 -4.71 10.97
CA ASN A 102 -2.61 -5.72 10.50
C ASN A 102 -2.48 -7.04 11.28
N GLY A 103 -3.52 -7.86 11.20
CA GLY A 103 -3.56 -9.22 11.76
C GLY A 103 -4.00 -10.28 10.76
N LEU A 104 -3.88 -11.53 11.17
CA LEU A 104 -4.30 -12.73 10.47
C LEU A 104 -5.47 -13.34 11.24
N VAL A 105 -6.58 -13.59 10.56
CA VAL A 105 -7.80 -14.12 11.18
C VAL A 105 -7.89 -15.61 10.94
N PHE A 106 -7.92 -16.38 12.02
CA PHE A 106 -8.19 -17.81 12.01
C PHE A 106 -9.65 -18.05 12.35
N GLU A 107 -10.28 -19.01 11.66
CA GLU A 107 -11.65 -19.44 11.91
C GLU A 107 -11.68 -20.91 12.32
N SER A 108 -12.47 -21.23 13.34
CA SER A 108 -12.82 -22.59 13.73
C SER A 108 -14.16 -22.58 14.47
N ASP A 109 -15.07 -23.48 14.10
CA ASP A 109 -16.40 -23.63 14.71
C ASP A 109 -17.22 -22.32 14.76
N GLY A 110 -17.08 -21.48 13.74
CA GLY A 110 -17.73 -20.17 13.64
C GLY A 110 -17.15 -19.11 14.57
N LYS A 111 -15.98 -19.35 15.18
CA LYS A 111 -15.24 -18.41 16.02
C LYS A 111 -14.06 -17.84 15.27
N LEU A 112 -13.82 -16.54 15.43
CA LEU A 112 -12.70 -15.82 14.82
C LEU A 112 -11.67 -15.47 15.89
N LEU A 113 -10.40 -15.71 15.58
CA LEU A 113 -9.27 -15.31 16.40
C LEU A 113 -8.28 -14.55 15.52
N GLU A 114 -8.03 -13.28 15.84
CA GLU A 114 -7.00 -12.49 15.18
C GLU A 114 -5.65 -12.63 15.89
N LEU A 115 -4.62 -12.92 15.12
CA LEU A 115 -3.22 -12.90 15.55
C LEU A 115 -2.50 -11.77 14.82
N SER A 116 -1.67 -10.98 15.51
CA SER A 116 -0.94 -9.89 14.82
C SER A 116 -0.02 -10.43 13.72
N PHE A 117 0.09 -9.71 12.61
CA PHE A 117 0.88 -10.13 11.43
C PHE A 117 2.36 -10.33 11.80
N ASP A 118 2.86 -9.65 12.85
CA ASP A 118 4.19 -9.91 13.42
C ASP A 118 4.48 -11.39 13.68
N PHE A 119 3.52 -12.17 14.17
CA PHE A 119 3.75 -13.59 14.48
C PHE A 119 4.11 -14.41 13.24
N LEU A 120 3.49 -14.12 12.09
CA LEU A 120 3.86 -14.77 10.84
C LEU A 120 5.28 -14.38 10.45
N MET A 121 5.63 -13.10 10.55
CA MET A 121 6.95 -12.63 10.14
C MET A 121 8.05 -13.09 11.10
N PHE A 122 7.86 -13.06 12.42
CA PHE A 122 8.84 -13.56 13.38
C PHE A 122 9.20 -15.02 13.18
N ARG A 123 8.24 -15.84 12.74
CA ARG A 123 8.42 -17.29 12.61
C ARG A 123 8.80 -17.71 11.20
N GLU A 124 8.19 -17.07 10.20
CA GLU A 124 8.17 -17.57 8.83
C GLU A 124 8.64 -16.54 7.80
N TYR A 125 9.30 -15.44 8.19
CA TYR A 125 9.73 -14.43 7.21
C TYR A 125 10.57 -15.01 6.07
N GLN A 126 11.38 -16.05 6.33
CA GLN A 126 12.17 -16.70 5.29
C GLN A 126 11.29 -17.44 4.27
N SER A 127 10.25 -18.13 4.75
CA SER A 127 9.25 -18.81 3.91
C SER A 127 8.41 -17.79 3.11
N VAL A 128 8.08 -16.66 3.74
CA VAL A 128 7.31 -15.56 3.15
C VAL A 128 8.11 -14.82 2.08
N LEU A 129 9.28 -14.29 2.42
CA LEU A 129 10.07 -13.38 1.59
C LEU A 129 11.04 -14.09 0.63
N GLY A 130 11.39 -15.34 0.92
CA GLY A 130 12.29 -16.16 0.10
C GLY A 130 13.66 -15.49 -0.08
N ARG A 131 14.04 -15.25 -1.34
CA ARG A 131 15.35 -14.67 -1.69
C ARG A 131 15.57 -13.26 -1.12
N HIS A 132 14.53 -12.57 -0.67
CA HIS A 132 14.61 -11.22 -0.07
C HIS A 132 14.59 -11.23 1.46
N ALA A 133 14.52 -12.41 2.09
CA ALA A 133 14.41 -12.54 3.54
C ALA A 133 15.57 -11.87 4.30
N ASP A 134 16.78 -11.92 3.76
CA ASP A 134 17.94 -11.28 4.42
C ASP A 134 17.92 -9.76 4.35
N GLN A 135 17.26 -9.18 3.35
CA GLN A 135 17.16 -7.73 3.19
C GLN A 135 16.15 -7.12 4.17
N PHE A 136 14.99 -7.75 4.32
CA PHE A 136 13.86 -7.17 5.08
C PHE A 136 13.61 -7.83 6.43
N LYS A 137 14.19 -9.01 6.69
CA LYS A 137 14.00 -9.77 7.93
C LYS A 137 12.51 -9.90 8.25
N THR A 138 12.06 -9.42 9.41
CA THR A 138 10.68 -9.55 9.88
C THR A 138 9.76 -8.42 9.41
N GLU A 139 10.26 -7.46 8.62
CA GLU A 139 9.41 -6.44 8.00
C GLU A 139 8.80 -6.98 6.71
N PHE A 140 7.58 -6.54 6.39
CA PHE A 140 6.95 -6.83 5.11
C PHE A 140 7.12 -5.62 4.17
N PRO A 141 7.71 -5.80 2.97
CA PRO A 141 8.34 -4.70 2.23
C PRO A 141 7.41 -3.95 1.27
N ILE A 142 6.25 -4.51 0.93
CA ILE A 142 5.30 -3.90 0.00
C ILE A 142 3.94 -3.83 0.69
N ARG A 143 3.38 -2.64 0.80
CA ARG A 143 2.01 -2.43 1.25
C ARG A 143 1.08 -2.07 0.09
N PHE A 144 -0.18 -2.44 0.25
CA PHE A 144 -1.27 -2.13 -0.69
C PHE A 144 -2.30 -1.32 0.07
N ASP A 145 -2.49 -0.07 -0.33
CA ASP A 145 -3.41 0.84 0.33
C ASP A 145 -4.42 1.40 -0.67
N PHE A 146 -5.63 1.70 -0.20
CA PHE A 146 -6.56 2.50 -0.98
C PHE A 146 -6.54 3.95 -0.54
N LEU A 147 -6.45 4.85 -1.52
CA LEU A 147 -6.75 6.26 -1.36
C LEU A 147 -8.04 6.54 -2.14
N ASP A 148 -9.13 6.75 -1.41
CA ASP A 148 -10.45 7.02 -1.99
C ASP A 148 -10.73 8.52 -1.94
N THR A 149 -10.57 9.17 -3.09
CA THR A 149 -10.97 10.57 -3.32
C THR A 149 -12.25 10.64 -4.16
N TYR A 150 -12.95 9.52 -4.37
CA TYR A 150 -14.08 9.40 -5.27
C TYR A 150 -15.30 10.14 -4.73
N GLN A 151 -15.75 11.21 -5.38
CA GLN A 151 -16.73 12.15 -4.78
C GLN A 151 -16.24 12.77 -3.45
N GLY A 152 -14.94 12.75 -3.20
CA GLY A 152 -14.27 13.40 -2.08
C GLY A 152 -13.52 14.65 -2.53
N GLY A 153 -12.43 14.97 -1.84
CA GLY A 153 -11.53 16.06 -2.19
C GLY A 153 -10.16 15.57 -2.65
N ASN A 154 -9.32 16.49 -3.12
CA ASN A 154 -7.90 16.21 -3.39
C ASN A 154 -7.21 15.69 -2.13
N LEU A 155 -6.27 14.75 -2.21
CA LEU A 155 -5.33 14.45 -1.13
C LEU A 155 -4.42 15.67 -0.87
N SER A 156 -3.69 15.71 0.25
CA SER A 156 -2.69 16.76 0.50
C SER A 156 -1.58 16.73 -0.56
N ILE A 157 -1.07 17.91 -0.94
CA ILE A 157 0.20 18.02 -1.65
C ILE A 157 1.31 17.61 -0.68
N GLN A 158 2.12 16.63 -1.09
CA GLN A 158 3.06 15.97 -0.19
C GLN A 158 4.27 15.40 -0.95
N CYS A 159 5.27 14.98 -0.18
CA CYS A 159 6.36 14.13 -0.66
C CYS A 159 6.77 13.12 0.43
N HIS A 160 7.55 12.11 0.03
CA HIS A 160 8.17 11.15 0.94
C HIS A 160 9.66 11.44 1.13
N PRO A 161 10.22 11.16 2.32
CA PRO A 161 11.64 11.39 2.60
C PRO A 161 12.54 10.54 1.69
N SER A 162 13.75 11.01 1.41
CA SER A 162 14.81 10.14 0.90
C SER A 162 15.25 9.13 1.96
N LEU A 163 15.87 8.02 1.52
CA LEU A 163 16.40 7.02 2.45
C LEU A 163 17.44 7.60 3.41
N GLU A 164 18.32 8.47 2.92
CA GLU A 164 19.32 9.14 3.75
C GLU A 164 18.65 10.05 4.80
N TYR A 165 17.65 10.82 4.39
CA TYR A 165 16.93 11.72 5.31
C TYR A 165 16.18 10.95 6.39
N ILE A 166 15.44 9.90 6.03
CA ILE A 166 14.65 9.15 7.00
C ILE A 166 15.53 8.39 8.01
N GLN A 167 16.69 7.91 7.56
CA GLN A 167 17.70 7.29 8.43
C GLN A 167 18.28 8.29 9.42
N ASN A 168 18.69 9.47 8.95
CA ASN A 168 19.36 10.47 9.79
C ASN A 168 18.41 11.15 10.78
N GLU A 169 17.19 11.50 10.35
CA GLU A 169 16.24 12.28 11.15
C GLU A 169 15.32 11.41 12.00
N PHE A 170 14.98 10.20 11.54
CA PHE A 170 13.98 9.35 12.18
C PHE A 170 14.49 7.94 12.54
N GLY A 171 15.67 7.55 12.07
CA GLY A 171 16.25 6.24 12.37
C GLY A 171 15.65 5.07 11.58
N GLU A 172 14.80 5.35 10.57
CA GLU A 172 14.16 4.32 9.76
C GLU A 172 15.08 3.81 8.67
N THR A 173 14.98 2.52 8.34
CA THR A 173 15.89 1.83 7.41
C THR A 173 15.34 1.67 6.00
N ILE A 174 14.06 2.02 5.81
CA ILE A 174 13.32 1.93 4.55
C ILE A 174 12.62 3.27 4.35
N THR A 175 12.55 3.72 3.10
CA THR A 175 11.74 4.90 2.74
C THR A 175 10.58 4.53 1.83
N GLN A 176 9.51 5.32 1.91
CA GLN A 176 8.36 5.21 1.04
C GLN A 176 8.68 5.72 -0.36
N ASP A 177 8.96 4.78 -1.24
CA ASP A 177 8.76 4.93 -2.66
C ASP A 177 7.39 4.36 -3.02
N GLU A 178 6.60 5.04 -3.84
CA GLU A 178 5.23 4.59 -4.13
C GLU A 178 4.86 4.68 -5.60
N THR A 179 3.73 4.08 -5.93
CA THR A 179 3.04 4.24 -7.19
C THR A 179 1.55 4.39 -6.98
N TYR A 180 0.90 5.20 -7.81
CA TYR A 180 -0.55 5.24 -7.90
C TYR A 180 -1.03 4.40 -9.08
N TYR A 181 -1.58 3.22 -8.77
CA TYR A 181 -2.35 2.45 -9.73
C TYR A 181 -3.81 2.89 -9.68
N ILE A 182 -4.34 3.45 -10.75
CA ILE A 182 -5.72 3.95 -10.77
C ILE A 182 -6.68 2.77 -10.89
N LEU A 183 -7.26 2.32 -9.77
CA LEU A 183 -8.18 1.18 -9.75
C LEU A 183 -9.51 1.57 -10.42
N ASP A 184 -10.04 2.73 -10.05
CA ASP A 184 -11.24 3.33 -10.62
C ASP A 184 -11.15 4.86 -10.59
N CYS A 185 -11.83 5.55 -11.51
CA CYS A 185 -11.84 7.02 -11.55
C CYS A 185 -13.03 7.55 -12.35
N LYS A 186 -13.38 8.84 -12.17
CA LYS A 186 -14.27 9.54 -13.11
C LYS A 186 -13.49 10.11 -14.30
N ASP A 187 -14.21 10.55 -15.32
CA ASP A 187 -13.65 11.11 -16.56
C ASP A 187 -12.82 12.39 -16.34
N ASP A 188 -13.13 13.16 -15.28
CA ASP A 188 -12.47 14.42 -14.92
C ASP A 188 -11.38 14.25 -13.85
N ALA A 189 -11.07 13.01 -13.46
CA ALA A 189 -10.10 12.74 -12.41
C ALA A 189 -8.66 13.06 -12.86
N ILE A 190 -7.86 13.52 -11.90
CA ILE A 190 -6.49 13.98 -12.11
C ILE A 190 -5.55 13.49 -11.00
N VAL A 191 -4.25 13.52 -11.28
CA VAL A 191 -3.17 13.37 -10.31
C VAL A 191 -2.26 14.58 -10.42
N TYR A 192 -1.88 15.15 -9.27
CA TYR A 192 -0.83 16.15 -9.19
C TYR A 192 0.50 15.41 -9.08
N LEU A 193 1.46 15.67 -9.98
CA LEU A 193 2.73 14.93 -10.01
C LEU A 193 3.86 15.73 -10.63
N GLY A 194 4.93 15.95 -9.87
CA GLY A 194 6.11 16.68 -10.31
C GLY A 194 5.84 18.17 -10.54
N PHE A 195 6.90 18.93 -10.73
CA PHE A 195 6.81 20.39 -10.80
C PHE A 195 6.57 20.91 -12.22
N GLN A 196 6.00 22.11 -12.32
CA GLN A 196 5.98 22.88 -13.56
C GLN A 196 7.42 23.20 -14.01
N GLU A 197 7.65 23.33 -15.31
CA GLU A 197 9.01 23.58 -15.86
C GLU A 197 9.66 24.85 -15.28
N ASN A 198 8.85 25.89 -15.08
CA ASN A 198 9.24 27.20 -14.57
C ASN A 198 9.08 27.34 -13.04
N ILE A 199 9.12 26.23 -12.29
CA ILE A 199 9.06 26.24 -10.83
C ILE A 199 10.19 27.10 -10.24
N GLU A 200 9.82 28.03 -9.36
CA GLU A 200 10.73 28.80 -8.51
C GLU A 200 10.59 28.31 -7.05
N PRO A 201 11.55 27.51 -6.53
CA PRO A 201 11.42 26.86 -5.22
C PRO A 201 11.19 27.82 -4.05
N ASP A 202 11.87 28.97 -4.05
CA ASP A 202 11.75 29.97 -2.97
C ASP A 202 10.37 30.64 -2.97
N GLU A 203 9.79 30.88 -4.14
CA GLU A 203 8.43 31.41 -4.28
C GLU A 203 7.41 30.40 -3.77
N PHE A 204 7.56 29.13 -4.18
CA PHE A 204 6.70 28.05 -3.72
C PHE A 204 6.75 27.88 -2.21
N ARG A 205 7.95 27.86 -1.60
CA ARG A 205 8.12 27.76 -0.14
C ARG A 205 7.39 28.89 0.57
N LYS A 206 7.59 30.12 0.10
CA LYS A 206 6.97 31.31 0.68
C LYS A 206 5.45 31.24 0.61
N GLU A 207 4.87 30.84 -0.51
CA GLU A 207 3.40 30.73 -0.62
C GLU A 207 2.83 29.65 0.30
N LEU A 208 3.52 28.51 0.46
CA LEU A 208 3.12 27.47 1.40
C LEU A 208 3.19 27.96 2.86
N GLU A 209 4.26 28.67 3.24
CA GLU A 209 4.43 29.24 4.57
C GLU A 209 3.38 30.33 4.87
N GLU A 210 3.10 31.22 3.91
CA GLU A 210 2.04 32.22 4.00
C GLU A 210 0.67 31.54 4.16
N SER A 211 0.40 30.49 3.39
CA SER A 211 -0.83 29.69 3.49
C SER A 211 -0.98 29.07 4.88
N ALA A 212 0.05 28.41 5.39
CA ALA A 212 0.04 27.78 6.70
C ALA A 212 -0.18 28.79 7.84
N ALA A 213 0.36 30.02 7.71
CA ALA A 213 0.23 31.06 8.73
C ALA A 213 -1.11 31.81 8.68
N SER A 214 -1.69 32.00 7.49
CA SER A 214 -2.84 32.90 7.29
C SER A 214 -4.13 32.22 6.83
N GLY A 215 -4.07 30.93 6.45
CA GLY A 215 -5.17 30.24 5.79
C GLY A 215 -5.46 30.72 4.37
N LYS A 216 -4.50 31.37 3.72
CA LYS A 216 -4.61 31.78 2.32
C LYS A 216 -4.50 30.55 1.42
N GLU A 217 -5.40 30.40 0.45
CA GLU A 217 -5.29 29.33 -0.56
C GLU A 217 -4.06 29.52 -1.46
N VAL A 218 -3.47 28.41 -1.87
CA VAL A 218 -2.35 28.36 -2.82
C VAL A 218 -2.87 27.87 -4.16
N ASP A 219 -2.52 28.58 -5.24
CA ASP A 219 -2.74 28.11 -6.61
C ASP A 219 -1.68 27.07 -6.95
N ILE A 220 -1.92 25.83 -6.51
CA ILE A 220 -0.95 24.73 -6.62
C ILE A 220 -0.58 24.43 -8.08
N GLU A 221 -1.50 24.64 -9.03
CA GLU A 221 -1.27 24.32 -10.44
C GLU A 221 -0.20 25.22 -11.08
N LYS A 222 0.07 26.39 -10.48
CA LYS A 222 1.22 27.24 -10.83
C LYS A 222 2.57 26.54 -10.58
N TYR A 223 2.62 25.58 -9.66
CA TYR A 223 3.86 24.95 -9.19
C TYR A 223 3.96 23.47 -9.50
N VAL A 224 2.84 22.74 -9.46
CA VAL A 224 2.77 21.29 -9.61
C VAL A 224 1.97 20.95 -10.87
N GLN A 225 2.44 20.00 -11.67
CA GLN A 225 1.74 19.57 -12.88
C GLN A 225 0.48 18.77 -12.53
N VAL A 226 -0.51 18.89 -13.41
CA VAL A 226 -1.78 18.15 -13.35
C VAL A 226 -1.85 17.19 -14.52
N LEU A 227 -1.98 15.91 -14.23
CA LEU A 227 -2.05 14.85 -15.22
C LEU A 227 -3.43 14.20 -15.19
N PRO A 228 -4.09 13.99 -16.34
CA PRO A 228 -5.36 13.26 -16.38
C PRO A 228 -5.13 11.79 -16.01
N THR A 229 -6.08 11.21 -15.29
CA THR A 229 -6.03 9.79 -14.90
C THR A 229 -6.98 8.96 -15.72
N LYS A 230 -6.59 7.72 -16.03
CA LYS A 230 -7.48 6.68 -16.54
C LYS A 230 -7.32 5.41 -15.74
N ARG A 231 -8.40 4.61 -15.71
CA ARG A 231 -8.37 3.28 -15.12
C ARG A 231 -7.19 2.48 -15.65
N HIS A 232 -6.46 1.89 -14.72
CA HIS A 232 -5.26 1.07 -14.92
C HIS A 232 -3.99 1.81 -15.36
N ASP A 233 -3.98 3.15 -15.31
CA ASP A 233 -2.74 3.92 -15.36
C ASP A 233 -1.90 3.65 -14.09
N LEU A 234 -0.57 3.75 -14.25
CA LEU A 234 0.38 3.63 -13.15
C LEU A 234 1.33 4.83 -13.15
N PHE A 235 1.16 5.69 -12.14
CA PHE A 235 2.05 6.83 -11.88
C PHE A 235 3.14 6.44 -10.90
N LEU A 236 4.36 6.90 -11.13
CA LEU A 236 5.54 6.54 -10.37
C LEU A 236 5.96 7.70 -9.48
N ILE A 237 6.07 7.43 -8.18
CA ILE A 237 6.35 8.44 -7.16
C ILE A 237 7.57 7.96 -6.35
N PRO A 238 8.77 8.03 -6.93
CA PRO A 238 9.99 7.87 -6.14
C PRO A 238 10.09 8.97 -5.06
N ASN A 239 10.72 8.66 -3.93
CA ASN A 239 10.92 9.58 -2.82
C ASN A 239 11.42 10.96 -3.26
N GLY A 240 10.95 12.01 -2.59
CA GLY A 240 11.21 13.41 -2.95
C GLY A 240 10.36 13.96 -4.10
N THR A 241 9.49 13.16 -4.74
CA THR A 241 8.53 13.66 -5.74
C THR A 241 7.38 14.38 -5.05
N VAL A 242 7.08 15.62 -5.46
CA VAL A 242 5.83 16.29 -5.09
C VAL A 242 4.65 15.61 -5.79
N HIS A 243 3.62 15.25 -5.04
CA HIS A 243 2.46 14.57 -5.59
C HIS A 243 1.19 14.75 -4.74
N SER A 244 0.04 14.42 -5.34
CA SER A 244 -1.24 14.23 -4.66
C SER A 244 -2.23 13.49 -5.57
N ALA A 245 -2.98 12.56 -5.01
CA ALA A 245 -4.18 12.04 -5.67
C ALA A 245 -5.23 13.17 -5.76
N GLY A 246 -5.65 13.54 -6.97
CA GLY A 246 -6.74 14.50 -7.15
C GLY A 246 -8.09 13.88 -6.82
N ALA A 247 -9.12 14.70 -6.71
CA ALA A 247 -10.50 14.25 -6.52
C ALA A 247 -10.95 13.27 -7.61
N ASN A 248 -11.98 12.48 -7.29
CA ASN A 248 -12.61 11.51 -8.19
C ASN A 248 -11.75 10.29 -8.58
N ASN A 249 -10.77 9.91 -7.78
CA ASN A 249 -9.98 8.69 -7.94
C ASN A 249 -10.28 7.67 -6.83
N LEU A 250 -10.16 6.39 -7.19
CA LEU A 250 -9.77 5.33 -6.27
C LEU A 250 -8.39 4.84 -6.69
N VAL A 251 -7.40 5.15 -5.87
CA VAL A 251 -6.02 4.75 -6.09
C VAL A 251 -5.73 3.50 -5.28
N LEU A 252 -5.18 2.47 -5.93
CA LEU A 252 -4.37 1.45 -5.28
C LEU A 252 -2.95 1.99 -5.17
N GLU A 253 -2.58 2.46 -4.00
CA GLU A 253 -1.21 2.83 -3.66
C GLU A 253 -0.42 1.55 -3.41
N ILE A 254 0.59 1.31 -4.25
CA ILE A 254 1.57 0.23 -4.04
C ILE A 254 2.83 0.92 -3.54
N SER A 255 3.25 0.60 -2.32
CA SER A 255 4.27 1.36 -1.59
C SER A 255 5.35 0.50 -0.95
N ALA A 256 6.57 1.02 -0.96
CA ALA A 256 7.79 0.42 -0.45
C ALA A 256 8.07 0.83 1.01
N THR A 257 7.14 0.61 1.95
CA THR A 257 7.38 1.03 3.34
C THR A 257 6.52 0.22 4.32
N PRO A 258 7.07 -0.16 5.49
CA PRO A 258 6.27 -0.62 6.61
C PRO A 258 5.85 0.55 7.53
N TYR A 259 6.23 1.80 7.20
CA TYR A 259 5.96 2.97 8.03
C TYR A 259 5.22 4.15 7.38
N ILE A 260 4.65 5.04 8.20
CA ILE A 260 3.72 6.12 7.80
C ILE A 260 4.37 7.52 7.66
N PHE A 261 5.50 7.63 6.96
CA PHE A 261 6.19 8.92 6.76
C PHE A 261 5.72 9.66 5.50
N THR A 262 5.10 10.82 5.70
CA THR A 262 4.63 11.69 4.62
C THR A 262 4.76 13.15 5.05
N PHE A 263 5.45 13.96 4.24
CA PHE A 263 5.59 15.39 4.49
C PHE A 263 4.58 16.17 3.68
N LYS A 264 3.42 16.41 4.31
CA LYS A 264 2.36 17.27 3.77
C LYS A 264 2.86 18.71 3.75
N MET A 265 2.66 19.41 2.65
CA MET A 265 3.06 20.81 2.49
C MET A 265 1.87 21.74 2.24
N TYR A 266 0.78 21.22 1.68
CA TYR A 266 -0.47 21.95 1.54
C TYR A 266 -1.66 21.01 1.60
N ASP A 267 -2.69 21.42 2.31
CA ASP A 267 -3.89 20.61 2.53
C ASP A 267 -5.18 21.35 2.19
N TRP A 268 -5.14 22.23 1.20
CA TRP A 268 -6.32 22.96 0.68
C TRP A 268 -7.04 23.79 1.74
N VAL A 269 -6.31 24.23 2.77
CA VAL A 269 -6.81 24.99 3.92
C VAL A 269 -8.03 24.33 4.59
N ARG A 270 -8.16 23.00 4.46
CA ARG A 270 -9.33 22.29 4.96
C ARG A 270 -9.21 21.98 6.45
N MET A 271 -10.36 21.91 7.10
CA MET A 271 -10.47 21.40 8.46
C MET A 271 -10.42 19.87 8.45
N ASP A 272 -9.88 19.27 9.51
CA ASP A 272 -9.98 17.82 9.69
C ASP A 272 -11.38 17.42 10.17
N LEU A 273 -11.76 16.15 10.04
CA LEU A 273 -13.09 15.66 10.46
C LEU A 273 -13.38 15.92 11.94
N ASN A 274 -12.33 15.97 12.77
CA ASN A 274 -12.42 16.12 14.22
C ASN A 274 -12.00 17.52 14.72
N GLY A 275 -11.82 18.51 13.84
CA GLY A 275 -11.53 19.89 14.25
C GLY A 275 -10.44 20.57 13.43
N PRO A 276 -9.31 20.97 14.05
CA PRO A 276 -8.34 21.86 13.42
C PRO A 276 -7.74 21.27 12.14
N PRO A 277 -7.14 22.11 11.26
CA PRO A 277 -6.44 21.62 10.07
C PRO A 277 -5.38 20.57 10.41
N ARG A 278 -5.15 19.65 9.48
CA ARG A 278 -4.12 18.63 9.64
C ARG A 278 -2.72 19.26 9.67
N PRO A 279 -1.75 18.69 10.42
CA PRO A 279 -0.39 19.20 10.47
C PRO A 279 0.29 19.23 9.09
N ILE A 280 1.07 20.30 8.85
CA ILE A 280 1.87 20.53 7.65
C ILE A 280 3.35 20.54 8.05
N ASN A 281 4.22 19.92 7.25
CA ASN A 281 5.64 19.71 7.49
C ASN A 281 6.50 20.28 6.35
N ILE A 282 6.38 21.60 6.10
CA ILE A 282 7.04 22.28 4.96
C ILE A 282 8.56 22.08 5.01
N GLU A 283 9.18 22.28 6.18
CA GLU A 283 10.64 22.18 6.32
C GLU A 283 11.16 20.78 5.98
N HIS A 284 10.54 19.73 6.53
CA HIS A 284 10.90 18.36 6.19
C HIS A 284 10.69 18.07 4.70
N ALA A 285 9.62 18.60 4.10
CA ALA A 285 9.38 18.44 2.68
C ALA A 285 10.49 19.08 1.84
N PHE A 286 10.86 20.35 2.11
CA PHE A 286 11.88 21.06 1.35
C PHE A 286 13.28 20.46 1.47
N ASN A 287 13.57 19.77 2.57
CA ASN A 287 14.81 18.98 2.71
C ASN A 287 14.85 17.72 1.83
N ASN A 288 13.73 17.35 1.18
CA ASN A 288 13.61 16.12 0.39
C ASN A 288 13.16 16.34 -1.07
N LEU A 289 12.55 17.49 -1.38
CA LEU A 289 12.02 17.75 -2.72
C LEU A 289 13.10 17.68 -3.81
N ARG A 290 12.77 16.96 -4.89
CA ARG A 290 13.59 16.81 -6.10
C ARG A 290 13.03 17.75 -7.17
N PHE A 291 13.44 19.00 -7.16
CA PHE A 291 12.95 20.04 -8.08
C PHE A 291 13.31 19.80 -9.55
N GLU A 292 14.28 18.93 -9.82
CA GLU A 292 14.62 18.43 -11.15
C GLU A 292 13.52 17.57 -11.79
N ARG A 293 12.57 17.05 -11.00
CA ARG A 293 11.41 16.29 -11.50
C ARG A 293 10.31 17.24 -11.98
N LYS A 294 10.58 17.90 -13.10
CA LYS A 294 9.76 18.97 -13.67
C LYS A 294 9.63 18.88 -15.18
N GLY A 295 8.66 19.62 -15.74
CA GLY A 295 8.40 19.68 -17.17
C GLY A 295 8.29 18.31 -17.83
N GLU A 296 8.99 18.11 -18.95
CA GLU A 296 8.95 16.87 -19.74
C GLU A 296 9.46 15.64 -18.97
N ALA A 297 10.39 15.81 -18.03
CA ALA A 297 10.92 14.70 -17.22
C ALA A 297 9.82 13.99 -16.42
N VAL A 298 8.76 14.71 -16.02
CA VAL A 298 7.59 14.11 -15.37
C VAL A 298 6.91 13.08 -16.28
N LEU A 299 6.64 13.46 -17.54
CA LEU A 299 5.96 12.60 -18.50
C LEU A 299 6.84 11.43 -18.95
N GLU A 300 8.15 11.61 -18.95
CA GLU A 300 9.11 10.61 -19.39
C GLU A 300 9.43 9.57 -18.32
N GLU A 301 9.60 10.01 -17.06
CA GLU A 301 10.16 9.23 -15.97
C GLU A 301 9.13 8.82 -14.91
N LEU A 302 8.05 9.59 -14.74
CA LEU A 302 7.08 9.41 -13.65
C LEU A 302 5.76 8.77 -14.09
N ILE A 303 5.65 8.36 -15.35
CA ILE A 303 4.48 7.63 -15.88
C ILE A 303 4.96 6.28 -16.44
N SER A 304 4.40 5.19 -15.93
CA SER A 304 4.76 3.86 -16.40
C SER A 304 4.24 3.61 -17.83
N LYS A 305 5.16 3.24 -18.73
CA LYS A 305 4.85 2.88 -20.12
C LYS A 305 4.72 1.36 -20.23
N SER A 306 3.51 0.85 -20.01
CA SER A 306 3.26 -0.59 -20.01
C SER A 306 3.53 -1.24 -21.38
N TYR A 307 4.05 -2.47 -21.38
CA TYR A 307 4.25 -3.25 -22.60
C TYR A 307 3.97 -4.74 -22.36
N VAL A 308 3.66 -5.47 -23.44
CA VAL A 308 3.43 -6.92 -23.36
C VAL A 308 4.75 -7.63 -23.15
N LEU A 309 4.90 -8.28 -21.99
CA LEU A 309 6.07 -9.09 -21.66
C LEU A 309 5.94 -10.51 -22.20
N ASN A 310 4.74 -11.09 -22.11
CA ASN A 310 4.45 -12.43 -22.63
C ASN A 310 2.95 -12.61 -22.91
N LYS A 311 2.56 -13.63 -23.67
CA LYS A 311 1.16 -13.97 -23.92
C LYS A 311 0.97 -15.46 -24.18
N GLY A 312 -0.19 -15.97 -23.77
CA GLY A 312 -0.69 -17.30 -24.09
C GLY A 312 -1.86 -17.25 -25.06
N ALA A 313 -2.65 -18.34 -25.10
CA ALA A 313 -3.85 -18.42 -25.95
C ALA A 313 -4.98 -17.50 -25.45
N ASP A 314 -5.07 -17.35 -24.13
CA ASP A 314 -6.20 -16.78 -23.39
C ASP A 314 -5.77 -15.82 -22.27
N TRP A 315 -4.48 -15.53 -22.19
CA TRP A 315 -3.89 -14.57 -21.25
C TRP A 315 -2.79 -13.70 -21.88
N THR A 316 -2.60 -12.50 -21.35
CA THR A 316 -1.51 -11.57 -21.67
C THR A 316 -0.87 -11.07 -20.38
N LEU A 317 0.45 -11.09 -20.30
CA LEU A 317 1.22 -10.54 -19.20
C LEU A 317 1.83 -9.22 -19.64
N TYR A 318 1.43 -8.14 -18.99
CA TYR A 318 2.01 -6.81 -19.14
C TYR A 318 3.05 -6.57 -18.06
N HIS A 319 4.17 -5.96 -18.45
CA HIS A 319 5.09 -5.32 -17.53
C HIS A 319 4.71 -3.84 -17.46
N LEU A 320 4.43 -3.36 -16.25
CA LEU A 320 4.24 -1.95 -15.94
C LEU A 320 5.51 -1.49 -15.20
N PRO A 321 6.57 -1.11 -15.93
CA PRO A 321 7.87 -0.84 -15.31
C PRO A 321 7.75 0.29 -14.29
N THR A 322 8.33 0.05 -13.13
CA THR A 322 8.45 1.00 -12.02
C THR A 322 9.73 1.85 -12.13
N HIS A 323 9.83 2.92 -11.34
CA HIS A 323 10.99 3.82 -11.37
C HIS A 323 12.26 3.07 -10.93
N PRO A 324 13.47 3.39 -11.42
CA PRO A 324 14.71 2.72 -11.02
C PRO A 324 14.98 2.73 -9.51
N ASN A 325 14.56 3.79 -8.80
CA ASN A 325 14.66 3.88 -7.34
C ASN A 325 13.71 2.93 -6.59
N HIS A 326 12.62 2.47 -7.23
CA HIS A 326 11.69 1.55 -6.60
C HIS A 326 12.33 0.16 -6.49
N PHE A 327 12.33 -0.43 -5.30
CA PHE A 327 12.88 -1.78 -5.09
C PHE A 327 11.91 -2.91 -5.47
N TYR A 328 10.67 -2.57 -5.82
CA TYR A 328 9.65 -3.49 -6.31
C TYR A 328 9.29 -3.17 -7.75
N ASP A 329 8.64 -4.10 -8.43
CA ASP A 329 8.13 -3.94 -9.78
C ASP A 329 6.69 -4.44 -9.90
N VAL A 330 6.02 -4.05 -10.99
CA VAL A 330 4.60 -4.31 -11.19
C VAL A 330 4.33 -5.00 -12.52
N HIS A 331 3.65 -6.13 -12.46
CA HIS A 331 3.07 -6.78 -13.63
C HIS A 331 1.54 -6.73 -13.57
N ARG A 332 0.89 -6.75 -14.73
CA ARG A 332 -0.56 -6.96 -14.86
C ARG A 332 -0.84 -8.18 -15.73
N MET A 333 -1.56 -9.14 -15.18
CA MET A 333 -2.04 -10.31 -15.92
C MET A 333 -3.47 -10.03 -16.37
N GLU A 334 -3.74 -10.20 -17.65
CA GLU A 334 -5.09 -10.13 -18.21
C GLU A 334 -5.45 -11.48 -18.81
N PHE A 335 -6.58 -12.07 -18.42
CA PHE A 335 -6.93 -13.42 -18.86
C PHE A 335 -8.44 -13.66 -18.94
N THR A 336 -8.82 -14.56 -19.84
CA THR A 336 -10.22 -14.94 -20.10
C THR A 336 -10.55 -16.37 -19.67
N SER A 337 -9.62 -17.08 -19.04
CA SER A 337 -9.80 -18.43 -18.51
C SER A 337 -8.95 -18.63 -17.25
N GLU A 338 -7.69 -19.03 -17.38
CA GLU A 338 -6.74 -19.24 -16.31
C GLU A 338 -5.31 -18.84 -16.71
N VAL A 339 -4.48 -18.55 -15.72
CA VAL A 339 -3.04 -18.30 -15.88
C VAL A 339 -2.28 -18.99 -14.76
N ALA A 340 -1.25 -19.75 -15.12
CA ALA A 340 -0.33 -20.38 -14.18
C ALA A 340 0.91 -19.49 -14.00
N VAL A 341 1.34 -19.32 -12.75
CA VAL A 341 2.44 -18.42 -12.40
C VAL A 341 3.42 -19.14 -11.48
N GLU A 342 4.69 -19.14 -11.85
CA GLU A 342 5.79 -19.48 -10.96
C GLU A 342 6.27 -18.23 -10.23
N ASN A 343 6.58 -18.36 -8.94
CA ASN A 343 7.01 -17.24 -8.10
C ASN A 343 8.54 -17.12 -7.99
N PHE A 344 9.29 -18.13 -8.45
CA PHE A 344 10.76 -18.15 -8.47
C PHE A 344 11.40 -17.76 -7.12
N ASN A 345 10.87 -18.28 -6.01
CA ASN A 345 11.32 -17.98 -4.65
C ASN A 345 11.23 -16.47 -4.31
N CYS A 346 10.25 -15.78 -4.88
CA CYS A 346 9.89 -14.40 -4.61
C CYS A 346 8.46 -14.32 -4.05
N CYS A 347 8.25 -13.44 -3.08
CA CYS A 347 6.91 -13.10 -2.61
C CYS A 347 6.18 -12.28 -3.66
N HIS A 348 4.91 -12.59 -3.89
CA HIS A 348 4.02 -11.79 -4.74
C HIS A 348 2.88 -11.20 -3.92
N VAL A 349 2.60 -9.91 -4.09
CA VAL A 349 1.40 -9.25 -3.59
C VAL A 349 0.47 -9.00 -4.78
N LEU A 350 -0.78 -9.41 -4.69
CA LEU A 350 -1.72 -9.40 -5.81
C LEU A 350 -3.05 -8.78 -5.43
N MET A 351 -3.73 -8.21 -6.43
CA MET A 351 -5.12 -7.77 -6.33
C MET A 351 -5.85 -7.98 -7.65
N LEU A 352 -7.09 -8.44 -7.58
CA LEU A 352 -8.00 -8.43 -8.72
C LEU A 352 -8.50 -7.00 -8.98
N VAL A 353 -8.11 -6.41 -10.11
CA VAL A 353 -8.39 -5.02 -10.48
C VAL A 353 -9.40 -4.88 -11.64
N GLU A 354 -9.79 -5.97 -12.27
CA GLU A 354 -10.93 -6.02 -13.19
C GLU A 354 -11.52 -7.44 -13.23
N GLY A 355 -12.84 -7.54 -13.38
CA GLY A 355 -13.59 -8.78 -13.15
C GLY A 355 -14.28 -8.75 -11.79
N THR A 356 -15.03 -9.80 -11.43
CA THR A 356 -15.76 -9.85 -10.15
C THR A 356 -15.08 -10.72 -9.11
N SER A 357 -14.57 -11.89 -9.51
CA SER A 357 -13.85 -12.80 -8.64
C SER A 357 -12.97 -13.77 -9.43
N ILE A 358 -11.94 -14.26 -8.75
CA ILE A 358 -11.02 -15.29 -9.22
C ILE A 358 -10.88 -16.39 -8.16
N THR A 359 -10.50 -17.58 -8.61
CA THR A 359 -10.01 -18.65 -7.72
C THR A 359 -8.49 -18.71 -7.84
N VAL A 360 -7.81 -18.73 -6.71
CA VAL A 360 -6.38 -19.03 -6.59
C VAL A 360 -6.25 -20.49 -6.17
N GLU A 361 -5.58 -21.30 -7.00
CA GLU A 361 -5.27 -22.70 -6.73
C GLU A 361 -3.76 -22.86 -6.45
N MET A 362 -3.43 -23.42 -5.29
CA MET A 362 -2.06 -23.67 -4.85
C MET A 362 -1.58 -25.07 -5.25
N VAL A 363 -0.27 -25.33 -5.13
CA VAL A 363 0.35 -26.63 -5.52
C VAL A 363 -0.23 -27.82 -4.76
N ASP A 364 -0.65 -27.63 -3.51
CA ASP A 364 -1.27 -28.67 -2.67
C ASP A 364 -2.76 -28.90 -3.01
N GLY A 365 -3.30 -28.18 -4.00
CA GLY A 365 -4.70 -28.23 -4.40
C GLY A 365 -5.62 -27.33 -3.58
N THR A 366 -5.11 -26.59 -2.59
CA THR A 366 -5.90 -25.59 -1.85
C THR A 366 -6.44 -24.55 -2.81
N LYS A 367 -7.74 -24.22 -2.68
CA LYS A 367 -8.45 -23.24 -3.51
C LYS A 367 -9.05 -22.17 -2.64
N THR A 368 -8.75 -20.91 -2.96
CA THR A 368 -9.30 -19.73 -2.28
C THR A 368 -9.89 -18.79 -3.31
N GLN A 369 -11.08 -18.26 -3.03
CA GLN A 369 -11.69 -17.24 -3.86
C GLN A 369 -11.26 -15.85 -3.38
N PHE A 370 -10.96 -14.96 -4.32
CA PHE A 370 -10.78 -13.52 -4.06
C PHE A 370 -11.69 -12.73 -4.99
N ASN A 371 -12.33 -11.72 -4.42
CA ASN A 371 -13.20 -10.80 -5.13
C ASN A 371 -12.41 -9.58 -5.63
N PHE A 372 -13.06 -8.79 -6.46
CA PHE A 372 -12.51 -7.52 -6.94
C PHE A 372 -12.15 -6.61 -5.75
N ALA A 373 -11.02 -5.91 -5.87
CA ALA A 373 -10.44 -5.05 -4.83
C ALA A 373 -9.99 -5.78 -3.54
N GLU A 374 -9.80 -7.11 -3.59
CA GLU A 374 -9.19 -7.86 -2.50
C GLU A 374 -7.71 -8.11 -2.74
N THR A 375 -6.88 -7.73 -1.77
CA THR A 375 -5.44 -8.03 -1.75
C THR A 375 -5.18 -9.46 -1.26
N PHE A 376 -4.21 -10.15 -1.83
CA PHE A 376 -3.71 -11.42 -1.32
C PHE A 376 -2.22 -11.59 -1.59
N VAL A 377 -1.58 -12.40 -0.77
CA VAL A 377 -0.14 -12.65 -0.83
C VAL A 377 0.12 -14.10 -1.18
N ILE A 378 1.05 -14.30 -2.11
CA ILE A 378 1.66 -15.60 -2.38
C ILE A 378 3.10 -15.57 -1.85
N PRO A 379 3.37 -16.25 -0.72
CA PRO A 379 4.71 -16.45 -0.18
C PRO A 379 5.67 -17.03 -1.20
N ALA A 380 6.96 -16.75 -1.05
CA ALA A 380 8.01 -17.36 -1.84
C ALA A 380 8.00 -18.90 -1.75
N ALA A 381 7.71 -19.48 -0.58
CA ALA A 381 7.68 -20.93 -0.39
C ALA A 381 6.51 -21.65 -1.08
N ALA A 382 5.52 -20.93 -1.61
CA ALA A 382 4.39 -21.50 -2.35
C ALA A 382 4.79 -22.06 -3.73
N LYS A 383 5.94 -21.64 -4.28
CA LYS A 383 6.54 -22.03 -5.58
C LYS A 383 5.73 -21.61 -6.81
N SER A 384 4.46 -21.97 -6.90
CA SER A 384 3.59 -21.62 -8.01
C SER A 384 2.12 -21.62 -7.60
N TYR A 385 1.30 -21.00 -8.43
CA TYR A 385 -0.14 -20.89 -8.23
C TYR A 385 -0.83 -20.72 -9.58
N LYS A 386 -2.13 -21.00 -9.61
CA LYS A 386 -2.97 -20.80 -10.78
C LYS A 386 -4.12 -19.87 -10.44
N LEU A 387 -4.33 -18.87 -11.28
CA LEU A 387 -5.48 -17.98 -11.19
C LEU A 387 -6.50 -18.43 -12.23
N THR A 388 -7.75 -18.66 -11.82
CA THR A 388 -8.85 -19.01 -12.72
C THR A 388 -9.97 -17.99 -12.55
N LYS A 389 -10.43 -17.40 -13.65
CA LYS A 389 -11.55 -16.44 -13.60
C LYS A 389 -12.83 -17.17 -13.21
N ARG A 390 -13.73 -16.48 -12.52
CA ARG A 390 -15.06 -17.01 -12.20
C ARG A 390 -16.21 -16.31 -12.91
N SER A 391 -15.98 -15.12 -13.46
CA SER A 391 -17.01 -14.32 -14.10
C SER A 391 -16.84 -14.17 -15.60
N GLU A 392 -17.89 -13.67 -16.24
CA GLU A 392 -17.85 -13.23 -17.63
C GLU A 392 -16.84 -12.08 -17.82
N GLY A 393 -16.41 -11.89 -19.07
CA GLY A 393 -15.41 -10.89 -19.43
C GLY A 393 -13.98 -11.32 -19.12
N ILE A 394 -13.11 -10.32 -19.01
CA ILE A 394 -11.68 -10.44 -18.71
C ILE A 394 -11.43 -10.23 -17.22
N ALA A 395 -10.53 -11.00 -16.65
CA ALA A 395 -9.97 -10.74 -15.33
C ALA A 395 -8.62 -10.02 -15.50
N LYS A 396 -8.41 -8.94 -14.74
CA LYS A 396 -7.09 -8.28 -14.65
C LYS A 396 -6.59 -8.35 -13.23
N VAL A 397 -5.38 -8.86 -13.04
CA VAL A 397 -4.74 -9.01 -11.74
C VAL A 397 -3.41 -8.26 -11.75
N VAL A 398 -3.27 -7.30 -10.86
CA VAL A 398 -1.99 -6.63 -10.60
C VAL A 398 -1.17 -7.50 -9.67
N LYS A 399 0.13 -7.59 -9.94
CA LYS A 399 1.12 -8.34 -9.17
C LYS A 399 2.32 -7.46 -8.91
N ALA A 400 2.53 -7.07 -7.65
CA ALA A 400 3.74 -6.43 -7.17
C ALA A 400 4.71 -7.48 -6.61
N PHE A 401 6.01 -7.30 -6.86
CA PHE A 401 7.05 -8.20 -6.37
C PHE A 401 8.39 -7.46 -6.26
N LEU A 402 9.29 -7.98 -5.44
CA LEU A 402 10.61 -7.37 -5.25
C LEU A 402 11.55 -7.65 -6.44
N LYS A 403 12.24 -6.61 -6.89
CA LYS A 403 13.27 -6.68 -7.94
C LYS A 403 14.50 -7.42 -7.45
N THR A 404 15.20 -8.11 -8.35
CA THR A 404 16.55 -8.61 -8.03
C THR A 404 17.59 -7.51 -8.15
N LYS A 405 18.76 -7.69 -7.50
CA LYS A 405 19.90 -6.79 -7.69
C LYS A 405 20.32 -6.68 -9.17
N ASP A 406 20.18 -7.76 -9.94
CA ASP A 406 20.51 -7.76 -11.38
C ASP A 406 19.54 -6.90 -12.21
N ASP A 407 18.28 -6.79 -11.78
CA ASP A 407 17.28 -5.91 -12.43
C ASP A 407 17.59 -4.43 -12.20
N THR A 408 18.18 -4.08 -11.05
CA THR A 408 18.58 -2.69 -10.74
C THR A 408 19.82 -2.21 -11.50
N THR A 409 20.70 -3.12 -11.94
CA THR A 409 21.94 -2.79 -12.66
C THR A 409 21.79 -2.66 -14.17
N ARG A 410 20.64 -2.98 -14.76
CA ARG A 410 20.44 -2.90 -16.21
C ARG A 410 20.08 -1.49 -16.73
N ASN A 411 19.90 -0.53 -15.84
CA ASN A 411 19.50 0.84 -16.17
C ASN A 411 20.48 1.93 -15.65
N THR A 412 21.75 1.59 -15.42
CA THR A 412 22.83 2.59 -15.23
C THR A 412 23.62 2.79 -16.50
#